data_AF-A0A5M6D9E4-F1
#
_entry.id   AF-A0A5M6D9E4-F1
#
_cell.length_a   1.000
_cell.length_b   1.000
_cell.length_c   1.000
_cell.angle_alpha   90.00
_cell.angle_beta   90.00
_cell.angle_gamma   90.00
#
_symmetry.space_group_name_H-M   'P 1'
#
loop_
_entity.id
_entity.type
_entity.pdbx_description
1 polymer ?
#
loop_
_entity_poly.entity_id
_entity_poly.type
_entity_poly.pdbx_seq_one_letter_code
_entity_poly.pdbx_strand_id
1 'polypeptide(L)'
;MLNRRTLRIKAMQAIYAYQQAEGSDYLMALDRIEDQFAPDLMSMEPQDRKKLQGQKEIAAISFKEWYETRRFDNDETDPEIKAAVNQAVVFYQNQLKKDFKYFGNQMLQAVEKIYDHYLGTLQIMDVFIKLIGEEQQRRSNRYTETTEKSAEPFLHNKVLQKLLANKSYQNYIVRRNIKWGEGDLDVIRQLYKTVLRKDEAFLNYISGGAHTYEEDHQLIKHIFKNIIFKDKNLQSLFEERDMNWEENRVIVKNLVNKTVKLLDEESDENLMLLDLSSNWEDDRAFFEELYHKTLEEDTHYEALIMSHIQNWDVERVALIDKIILKMALCEMHIFRSIPVKVTINEYIEISKLYSTPKSKQFINGVLDKLAQELTENGTIRKSGRGLIDNK
;
A
#
# COMPACT_ATOMS: atom_id res chain seq x y z
N MET A 1 -10.25 2.68 10.74
CA MET A 1 -8.96 3.09 11.33
C MET A 1 -7.93 2.10 10.85
N LEU A 2 -6.84 2.64 10.36
CA LEU A 2 -5.65 1.95 9.91
C LEU A 2 -5.07 1.16 11.09
N ASN A 3 -4.78 -0.11 10.89
CA ASN A 3 -4.09 -0.94 11.87
C ASN A 3 -2.60 -1.01 11.48
N ARG A 4 -1.71 -1.12 12.47
CA ARG A 4 -0.28 -1.40 12.24
C ARG A 4 -0.04 -2.66 11.41
N ARG A 5 -0.97 -3.63 11.40
CA ARG A 5 -0.92 -4.76 10.46
C ARG A 5 -0.91 -4.30 8.99
N THR A 6 -1.76 -3.36 8.63
CA THR A 6 -1.80 -2.79 7.26
C THR A 6 -0.50 -2.08 6.93
N LEU A 7 0.09 -1.38 7.91
CA LEU A 7 1.40 -0.75 7.74
C LEU A 7 2.49 -1.79 7.49
N ARG A 8 2.56 -2.86 8.29
CA ARG A 8 3.49 -3.97 8.05
C ARG A 8 3.33 -4.59 6.66
N ILE A 9 2.10 -4.79 6.21
CA ILE A 9 1.81 -5.30 4.86
C ILE A 9 2.37 -4.36 3.79
N LYS A 10 2.11 -3.05 3.88
CA LYS A 10 2.61 -2.09 2.89
C LYS A 10 4.13 -1.95 2.93
N ALA A 11 4.76 -2.06 4.10
CA ALA A 11 6.22 -2.06 4.23
C ALA A 11 6.81 -3.31 3.58
N MET A 12 6.19 -4.48 3.77
CA MET A 12 6.58 -5.73 3.13
C MET A 12 6.44 -5.65 1.59
N GLN A 13 5.34 -5.09 1.08
CA GLN A 13 5.15 -4.84 -0.36
C GLN A 13 6.24 -3.90 -0.92
N ALA A 14 6.59 -2.84 -0.19
CA ALA A 14 7.63 -1.90 -0.59
C ALA A 14 9.04 -2.52 -0.57
N ILE A 15 9.36 -3.33 0.45
CA ILE A 15 10.63 -4.06 0.54
C ILE A 15 10.72 -5.11 -0.57
N TYR A 16 9.63 -5.81 -0.87
CA TYR A 16 9.57 -6.76 -1.98
C TYR A 16 9.85 -6.08 -3.32
N ALA A 17 9.19 -4.94 -3.59
CA ALA A 17 9.44 -4.15 -4.79
C ALA A 17 10.89 -3.64 -4.87
N TYR A 18 11.45 -3.19 -3.74
CA TYR A 18 12.85 -2.78 -3.64
C TYR A 18 13.82 -3.93 -3.96
N GLN A 19 13.62 -5.12 -3.39
CA GLN A 19 14.50 -6.28 -3.66
C GLN A 19 14.40 -6.77 -5.10
N GLN A 20 13.22 -6.67 -5.73
CA GLN A 20 13.08 -6.94 -7.17
C GLN A 20 13.81 -5.90 -8.02
N ALA A 21 13.73 -4.62 -7.65
CA ALA A 21 14.46 -3.55 -8.33
C ALA A 21 15.98 -3.72 -8.19
N GLU A 22 16.47 -4.05 -6.99
CA GLU A 22 17.89 -4.36 -6.74
C GLU A 22 18.40 -5.50 -7.64
N GLY A 23 17.60 -6.56 -7.82
CA GLY A 23 17.93 -7.65 -8.75
C GLY A 23 17.99 -7.19 -10.21
N SER A 24 17.06 -6.32 -10.62
CA SER A 24 17.06 -5.70 -11.95
C SER A 24 18.27 -4.79 -12.16
N ASP A 25 18.63 -3.98 -11.17
CA ASP A 25 19.77 -3.07 -11.21
C ASP A 25 21.09 -3.81 -11.36
N TYR A 26 21.21 -4.96 -10.68
CA TYR A 26 22.35 -5.86 -10.83
C TYR A 26 22.50 -6.35 -12.28
N LEU A 27 21.40 -6.78 -12.91
CA LEU A 27 21.41 -7.20 -14.31
C LEU A 27 21.76 -6.03 -15.25
N MET A 28 21.19 -4.86 -15.02
CA MET A 28 21.52 -3.65 -15.81
C MET A 28 22.98 -3.24 -15.67
N ALA A 29 23.60 -3.46 -14.51
CA ALA A 29 25.03 -3.21 -14.32
C ALA A 29 25.90 -4.21 -15.11
N LEU A 30 25.49 -5.48 -15.19
CA LEU A 30 26.13 -6.48 -16.04
C LEU A 30 25.98 -6.15 -17.53
N ASP A 31 24.79 -5.74 -17.98
CA ASP A 31 24.54 -5.33 -19.36
C ASP A 31 25.42 -4.13 -19.75
N ARG A 32 25.63 -3.18 -18.84
CA ARG A 32 26.55 -2.06 -19.07
C ARG A 32 28.00 -2.50 -19.27
N ILE A 33 28.45 -3.51 -18.52
CA ILE A 33 29.79 -4.10 -18.72
C ILE A 33 29.83 -4.78 -20.09
N GLU A 34 28.78 -5.51 -20.46
CA GLU A 34 28.67 -6.13 -21.78
C GLU A 34 28.74 -5.12 -22.93
N ASP A 35 27.98 -4.03 -22.84
CA ASP A 35 27.95 -2.96 -23.85
C ASP A 35 29.32 -2.27 -24.00
N GLN A 36 30.06 -2.10 -22.90
CA GLN A 36 31.36 -1.44 -22.91
C GLN A 36 32.44 -2.25 -23.66
N PHE A 37 32.35 -3.58 -23.63
CA PHE A 37 33.26 -4.47 -24.34
C PHE A 37 32.67 -5.03 -25.65
N ALA A 38 31.52 -4.50 -26.09
CA ALA A 38 30.93 -4.85 -27.38
C ALA A 38 31.82 -4.33 -28.52
N PRO A 39 31.94 -5.08 -29.65
CA PRO A 39 32.69 -4.60 -30.79
C PRO A 39 32.08 -3.31 -31.35
N ASP A 40 32.86 -2.22 -31.40
CA ASP A 40 32.42 -0.99 -32.04
C ASP A 40 32.39 -1.18 -33.57
N LEU A 41 31.16 -1.29 -34.09
CA LEU A 41 30.86 -1.50 -35.51
C LEU A 41 31.24 -0.30 -36.39
N MET A 42 31.53 0.86 -35.79
CA MET A 42 31.89 2.10 -36.49
C MET A 42 33.39 2.35 -36.54
N SER A 43 34.19 1.54 -35.83
CA SER A 43 35.65 1.60 -35.85
C SER A 43 36.20 1.19 -37.21
N MET A 44 37.10 2.01 -37.77
CA MET A 44 37.86 1.66 -38.98
C MET A 44 39.01 0.69 -38.68
N GLU A 45 39.40 0.53 -37.41
CA GLU A 45 40.46 -0.38 -36.98
C GLU A 45 39.90 -1.77 -36.64
N PRO A 46 40.56 -2.87 -37.09
CA PRO A 46 40.19 -4.23 -36.73
C PRO A 46 40.31 -4.46 -35.22
N GLN A 47 39.20 -4.83 -34.59
CA GLN A 47 39.18 -5.14 -33.16
C GLN A 47 39.44 -6.61 -32.89
N ASP A 48 40.24 -6.89 -31.86
CA ASP A 48 40.44 -8.25 -31.37
C ASP A 48 39.21 -8.69 -30.55
N ARG A 49 38.29 -9.38 -31.23
CA ARG A 49 37.07 -9.92 -30.63
C ARG A 49 37.35 -10.89 -29.48
N LYS A 50 38.46 -11.65 -29.53
CA LYS A 50 38.80 -12.58 -28.44
C LYS A 50 39.28 -11.83 -27.21
N LYS A 51 40.07 -10.78 -27.40
CA LYS A 51 40.52 -9.92 -26.29
C LYS A 51 39.32 -9.25 -25.61
N LEU A 52 38.41 -8.64 -26.38
CA LEU A 52 37.21 -7.99 -25.85
C LEU A 52 36.30 -8.97 -25.11
N GLN A 53 36.12 -10.17 -25.65
CA GLN A 53 35.33 -11.21 -24.98
C GLN A 53 35.97 -11.67 -23.67
N GLY A 54 37.30 -11.81 -23.61
CA GLY A 54 38.02 -12.12 -22.37
C GLY A 54 37.92 -11.00 -21.34
N GLN A 55 38.09 -9.74 -21.74
CA GLN A 55 37.93 -8.58 -20.86
C GLN A 55 36.50 -8.48 -20.30
N LYS A 56 35.48 -8.75 -21.13
CA LYS A 56 34.08 -8.82 -20.71
C LYS A 56 33.86 -9.87 -19.61
N GLU A 57 34.33 -11.10 -19.82
CA GLU A 57 34.14 -12.20 -18.88
C GLU A 57 34.82 -11.91 -17.54
N ILE A 58 36.05 -11.39 -17.56
CA ILE A 58 36.78 -11.02 -16.34
C ILE A 58 36.06 -9.88 -15.61
N ALA A 59 35.66 -8.81 -16.33
CA ALA A 59 34.94 -7.69 -15.74
C ALA A 59 33.61 -8.13 -15.08
N ALA A 60 32.86 -9.03 -15.72
CA ALA A 60 31.64 -9.59 -15.17
C ALA A 60 31.88 -10.42 -13.90
N ILE A 61 32.94 -11.23 -13.87
CA ILE A 61 33.33 -12.00 -12.69
C ILE A 61 33.74 -11.06 -11.54
N SER A 62 34.59 -10.07 -11.80
CA SER A 62 35.01 -9.10 -10.79
C SER A 62 33.83 -8.30 -10.22
N PHE A 63 32.87 -7.91 -11.07
CA PHE A 63 31.66 -7.25 -10.60
C PHE A 63 30.79 -8.18 -9.74
N LYS A 64 30.68 -9.47 -10.10
CA LYS A 64 29.96 -10.46 -9.31
C LYS A 64 30.62 -10.72 -7.95
N GLU A 65 31.95 -10.84 -7.91
CA GLU A 65 32.71 -10.98 -6.67
C GLU A 65 32.53 -9.74 -5.77
N TRP A 66 32.57 -8.54 -6.35
CA TRP A 66 32.24 -7.31 -5.65
C TRP A 66 30.80 -7.32 -5.12
N TYR A 67 29.84 -7.81 -5.90
CA TYR A 67 28.45 -7.88 -5.49
C TYR A 67 28.25 -8.79 -4.27
N GLU A 68 28.90 -9.96 -4.25
CA GLU A 68 28.81 -10.94 -3.17
C GLU A 68 29.55 -10.50 -1.90
N THR A 69 30.75 -9.93 -2.05
CA THR A 69 31.62 -9.58 -0.90
C THR A 69 31.44 -8.15 -0.41
N ARG A 70 30.84 -7.28 -1.24
CA ARG A 70 30.84 -5.81 -1.09
C ARG A 70 32.24 -5.21 -0.90
N ARG A 71 33.29 -5.92 -1.33
CA ARG A 71 34.69 -5.49 -1.26
C ARG A 71 35.23 -5.28 -2.66
N PHE A 72 36.04 -4.22 -2.79
CA PHE A 72 36.72 -3.92 -4.04
C PHE A 72 38.07 -4.63 -4.02
N ASP A 73 38.23 -5.68 -4.82
CA ASP A 73 39.55 -6.27 -5.00
C ASP A 73 40.35 -5.41 -5.99
N ASN A 74 41.52 -4.97 -5.55
CA ASN A 74 42.34 -3.99 -6.27
C ASN A 74 43.42 -4.66 -7.14
N ASP A 75 43.43 -5.98 -7.19
CA ASP A 75 44.48 -6.80 -7.80
C ASP A 75 44.38 -6.89 -9.33
N GLU A 76 43.26 -6.47 -9.93
CA GLU A 76 43.13 -6.47 -11.40
C GLU A 76 44.12 -5.48 -12.04
N THR A 77 44.88 -5.89 -13.05
CA THR A 77 45.94 -5.03 -13.61
C THR A 77 45.51 -4.27 -14.85
N ASP A 78 44.43 -4.71 -15.51
CA ASP A 78 43.91 -4.03 -16.70
C ASP A 78 43.10 -2.77 -16.31
N PRO A 79 43.54 -1.56 -16.72
CA PRO A 79 42.84 -0.31 -16.41
C PRO A 79 41.46 -0.21 -17.07
N GLU A 80 41.22 -0.85 -18.23
CA GLU A 80 39.91 -0.84 -18.90
C GLU A 80 38.88 -1.66 -18.13
N ILE A 81 39.27 -2.84 -17.66
CA ILE A 81 38.44 -3.71 -16.81
C ILE A 81 38.12 -2.99 -15.49
N LYS A 82 39.14 -2.42 -14.83
CA LYS A 82 38.94 -1.64 -13.61
C LYS A 82 38.00 -0.47 -13.80
N ALA A 83 38.09 0.27 -14.90
CA ALA A 83 37.20 1.39 -15.18
C ALA A 83 35.76 0.90 -15.40
N ALA A 84 35.56 -0.18 -16.16
CA ALA A 84 34.24 -0.77 -16.42
C ALA A 84 33.55 -1.24 -15.13
N VAL A 85 34.27 -2.01 -14.30
CA VAL A 85 33.76 -2.50 -13.02
C VAL A 85 33.42 -1.33 -12.09
N ASN A 86 34.29 -0.33 -11.98
CA ASN A 86 34.01 0.86 -11.16
C ASN A 86 32.75 1.60 -11.64
N GLN A 87 32.59 1.79 -12.95
CA GLN A 87 31.40 2.45 -13.49
C GLN A 87 30.12 1.66 -13.20
N ALA A 88 30.15 0.33 -13.32
CA ALA A 88 29.04 -0.55 -12.99
C ALA A 88 28.69 -0.50 -11.48
N VAL A 89 29.71 -0.53 -10.60
CA VAL A 89 29.55 -0.39 -9.15
C VAL A 89 28.92 0.95 -8.79
N VAL A 90 29.44 2.06 -9.33
CA VAL A 90 28.91 3.40 -9.08
C VAL A 90 27.48 3.52 -9.59
N PHE A 91 27.17 2.97 -10.76
CA PHE A 91 25.82 2.93 -11.30
C PHE A 91 24.86 2.20 -10.35
N TYR A 92 25.20 0.97 -9.96
CA TYR A 92 24.38 0.14 -9.08
C TYR A 92 24.16 0.81 -7.71
N GLN A 93 25.21 1.34 -7.07
CA GLN A 93 25.07 2.06 -5.80
C GLN A 93 24.19 3.31 -5.89
N ASN A 94 24.28 4.04 -7.00
CA ASN A 94 23.44 5.22 -7.22
C ASN A 94 21.99 4.83 -7.44
N GLN A 95 21.73 3.70 -8.12
CA GLN A 95 20.39 3.21 -8.37
C GLN A 95 19.73 2.70 -7.08
N LEU A 96 20.45 1.92 -6.26
CA LEU A 96 19.98 1.52 -4.92
C LEU A 96 19.55 2.71 -4.06
N LYS A 97 20.35 3.80 -4.04
CA LYS A 97 20.01 5.02 -3.28
C LYS A 97 18.75 5.71 -3.79
N LYS A 98 18.50 5.67 -5.10
CA LYS A 98 17.28 6.22 -5.71
C LYS A 98 16.08 5.34 -5.35
N ASP A 99 16.23 4.04 -5.47
CA ASP A 99 15.15 3.07 -5.26
C ASP A 99 14.72 3.02 -3.80
N PHE A 100 15.68 3.06 -2.87
CA PHE A 100 15.40 3.19 -1.44
C PHE A 100 14.48 4.38 -1.12
N LYS A 101 14.80 5.56 -1.69
CA LYS A 101 13.99 6.77 -1.51
C LYS A 101 12.66 6.68 -2.25
N TYR A 102 12.66 6.12 -3.45
CA TYR A 102 11.48 6.01 -4.29
C TYR A 102 10.42 5.12 -3.63
N PHE A 103 10.78 3.90 -3.22
CA PHE A 103 9.85 2.97 -2.60
C PHE A 103 9.42 3.43 -1.21
N GLY A 104 10.31 4.06 -0.42
CA GLY A 104 9.94 4.68 0.85
C GLY A 104 8.87 5.78 0.70
N ASN A 105 9.01 6.66 -0.30
CA ASN A 105 8.02 7.70 -0.59
C ASN A 105 6.72 7.11 -1.15
N GLN A 106 6.82 6.13 -2.08
CA GLN A 106 5.65 5.48 -2.69
C GLN A 106 4.80 4.76 -1.63
N MET A 107 5.45 4.10 -0.67
CA MET A 107 4.83 3.43 0.47
C MET A 107 3.98 4.40 1.31
N LEU A 108 4.50 5.59 1.61
CA LEU A 108 3.77 6.63 2.35
C LEU A 108 2.58 7.18 1.55
N GLN A 109 2.81 7.50 0.27
CA GLN A 109 1.74 7.95 -0.63
C GLN A 109 0.63 6.91 -0.75
N ALA A 110 0.96 5.61 -0.74
CA ALA A 110 -0.02 4.54 -0.79
C ALA A 110 -0.95 4.52 0.44
N VAL A 111 -0.51 5.01 1.61
CA VAL A 111 -1.37 5.18 2.78
C VAL A 111 -2.24 6.42 2.64
N GLU A 112 -1.68 7.53 2.17
CA GLU A 112 -2.43 8.77 1.95
C GLU A 112 -3.56 8.60 0.93
N LYS A 113 -3.32 7.82 -0.13
CA LYS A 113 -4.35 7.46 -1.12
C LYS A 113 -5.55 6.75 -0.51
N ILE A 114 -5.40 5.98 0.58
CA ILE A 114 -6.56 5.36 1.26
C ILE A 114 -7.53 6.44 1.74
N TYR A 115 -7.00 7.56 2.23
CA TYR A 115 -7.82 8.69 2.65
C TYR A 115 -8.51 9.35 1.47
N ASP A 116 -7.83 9.48 0.35
CA ASP A 116 -8.39 10.02 -0.89
C ASP A 116 -9.55 9.15 -1.39
N HIS A 117 -9.42 7.82 -1.34
CA HIS A 117 -10.52 6.90 -1.67
C HIS A 117 -11.68 7.00 -0.67
N TYR A 118 -11.39 7.20 0.61
CA TYR A 118 -12.42 7.44 1.62
C TYR A 118 -13.22 8.71 1.32
N LEU A 119 -12.55 9.82 1.01
CA LEU A 119 -13.19 11.07 0.62
C LEU A 119 -13.93 10.94 -0.71
N GLY A 120 -13.33 10.30 -1.72
CA GLY A 120 -13.96 10.04 -3.00
C GLY A 120 -15.24 9.22 -2.86
N THR A 121 -15.22 8.20 -1.99
CA THR A 121 -16.42 7.39 -1.69
C THR A 121 -17.54 8.25 -1.11
N LEU A 122 -17.24 9.19 -0.21
CA LEU A 122 -18.24 10.15 0.27
C LEU A 122 -18.74 11.08 -0.84
N GLN A 123 -17.84 11.54 -1.72
CA GLN A 123 -18.16 12.41 -2.84
C GLN A 123 -19.12 11.79 -3.88
N ILE A 124 -19.28 10.46 -3.89
CA ILE A 124 -20.31 9.81 -4.72
C ILE A 124 -21.71 10.34 -4.38
N MET A 125 -21.96 10.68 -3.11
CA MET A 125 -23.21 11.30 -2.70
C MET A 125 -23.43 12.68 -3.35
N ASP A 126 -22.37 13.50 -3.44
CA ASP A 126 -22.41 14.79 -4.13
C ASP A 126 -22.76 14.62 -5.62
N VAL A 127 -22.22 13.56 -6.24
CA VAL A 127 -22.54 13.22 -7.64
C VAL A 127 -24.01 12.82 -7.77
N PHE A 128 -24.54 11.99 -6.86
CA PHE A 128 -25.96 11.63 -6.89
C PHE A 128 -26.88 12.85 -6.76
N ILE A 129 -26.56 13.80 -5.87
CA ILE A 129 -27.31 15.06 -5.73
C ILE A 129 -27.32 15.84 -7.03
N LYS A 130 -26.15 16.03 -7.65
CA LYS A 130 -26.04 16.73 -8.94
C LYS A 130 -26.89 16.06 -10.01
N LEU A 131 -26.85 14.73 -10.10
CA LEU A 131 -27.64 13.97 -11.08
C LEU A 131 -29.16 14.10 -10.83
N ILE A 132 -29.59 14.08 -9.57
CA ILE A 132 -31.01 14.27 -9.21
C ILE A 132 -31.46 15.70 -9.55
N GLY A 133 -30.65 16.71 -9.24
CA GLY A 133 -30.95 18.10 -9.59
C GLY A 133 -31.04 18.34 -11.10
N GLU A 134 -30.11 17.76 -11.89
CA GLU A 134 -30.18 17.78 -13.35
C GLU A 134 -31.46 17.09 -13.88
N GLU A 135 -31.88 16.00 -13.24
CA GLU A 135 -33.10 15.29 -13.61
C GLU A 135 -34.35 16.13 -13.34
N GLN A 136 -34.43 16.79 -12.18
CA GLN A 136 -35.53 17.70 -11.86
C GLN A 136 -35.63 18.85 -12.86
N GLN A 137 -34.51 19.47 -13.21
CA GLN A 137 -34.47 20.55 -14.20
C GLN A 137 -34.92 20.07 -15.59
N ARG A 138 -34.59 18.82 -15.96
CA ARG A 138 -35.08 18.22 -17.20
C ARG A 138 -36.58 17.91 -17.15
N ARG A 139 -37.11 17.53 -15.99
CA ARG A 139 -38.54 17.27 -15.79
C ARG A 139 -39.36 18.56 -15.81
N SER A 140 -38.90 19.64 -15.17
CA SER A 140 -39.59 20.94 -15.20
C SER A 140 -39.66 21.52 -16.62
N ASN A 141 -38.69 21.19 -17.46
CA ASN A 141 -38.66 21.58 -18.87
C ASN A 141 -39.45 20.63 -19.80
N ARG A 142 -39.98 19.50 -19.31
CA ARG A 142 -40.79 18.56 -20.10
C ARG A 142 -42.28 18.81 -19.90
N TYR A 143 -43.01 18.78 -21.01
CA TYR A 143 -44.47 18.98 -21.03
C TYR A 143 -45.29 17.67 -20.89
N THR A 144 -44.63 16.53 -20.68
CA THR A 144 -45.27 15.20 -20.57
C THR A 144 -45.09 14.58 -19.18
N GLU A 145 -46.13 13.95 -18.64
CA GLU A 145 -46.07 13.23 -17.37
C GLU A 145 -45.15 12.00 -17.48
N THR A 146 -44.15 11.91 -16.61
CA THR A 146 -43.27 10.75 -16.49
C THR A 146 -43.77 9.79 -15.40
N THR A 147 -43.77 8.49 -15.69
CA THR A 147 -44.13 7.42 -14.74
C THR A 147 -43.13 7.21 -13.61
N GLU A 148 -41.89 7.69 -13.75
CA GLU A 148 -40.86 7.58 -12.72
C GLU A 148 -41.09 8.57 -11.58
N LYS A 149 -41.12 8.09 -10.34
CA LYS A 149 -41.25 8.94 -9.13
C LYS A 149 -40.09 9.93 -9.01
N SER A 150 -40.39 11.14 -8.53
CA SER A 150 -39.39 12.20 -8.33
C SER A 150 -38.44 11.84 -7.20
N ALA A 151 -37.12 11.86 -7.44
CA ALA A 151 -36.12 11.61 -6.39
C ALA A 151 -35.86 12.85 -5.49
N GLU A 152 -36.72 13.87 -5.58
CA GLU A 152 -36.65 15.10 -4.78
C GLU A 152 -36.53 14.90 -3.27
N PRO A 153 -37.26 13.96 -2.62
CA PRO A 153 -37.16 13.78 -1.17
C PRO A 153 -35.72 13.48 -0.72
N PHE A 154 -34.92 12.83 -1.57
CA PHE A 154 -33.52 12.53 -1.28
C PHE A 154 -32.64 13.79 -1.18
N LEU A 155 -32.97 14.85 -1.93
CA LEU A 155 -32.25 16.13 -1.84
C LEU A 155 -32.46 16.79 -0.47
N HIS A 156 -33.59 16.52 0.19
CA HIS A 156 -33.93 17.09 1.49
C HIS A 156 -33.52 16.21 2.68
N ASN A 157 -32.83 15.09 2.42
CA ASN A 157 -32.34 14.20 3.47
C ASN A 157 -31.40 14.96 4.43
N LYS A 158 -31.74 14.98 5.72
CA LYS A 158 -31.06 15.81 6.72
C LYS A 158 -29.61 15.37 6.95
N VAL A 159 -29.35 14.07 6.92
CA VAL A 159 -28.00 13.50 7.10
C VAL A 159 -27.10 13.89 5.93
N LEU A 160 -27.64 13.84 4.72
CA LEU A 160 -26.93 14.22 3.51
C LEU A 160 -26.59 15.72 3.49
N GLN A 161 -27.54 16.57 3.86
CA GLN A 161 -27.31 18.01 3.97
C GLN A 161 -26.24 18.34 5.03
N LYS A 162 -26.23 17.65 6.16
CA LYS A 162 -25.16 17.78 7.16
C LYS A 162 -23.79 17.37 6.61
N LEU A 163 -23.71 16.27 5.86
CA LEU A 163 -22.45 15.84 5.23
C LEU A 163 -21.92 16.92 4.25
N LEU A 164 -22.80 17.51 3.44
CA LEU A 164 -22.45 18.55 2.49
C LEU A 164 -22.02 19.86 3.16
N ALA A 165 -22.72 20.26 4.22
CA ALA A 165 -22.43 21.47 4.98
C ALA A 165 -21.18 21.34 5.86
N ASN A 166 -20.67 20.12 6.07
CA ASN A 166 -19.51 19.87 6.92
C ASN A 166 -18.25 20.59 6.39
N LYS A 167 -17.72 21.51 7.19
CA LYS A 167 -16.57 22.34 6.79
C LYS A 167 -15.29 21.51 6.66
N SER A 168 -15.10 20.51 7.50
CA SER A 168 -13.94 19.62 7.44
C SER A 168 -13.93 18.85 6.12
N TYR A 169 -15.07 18.31 5.70
CA TYR A 169 -15.24 17.60 4.44
C TYR A 169 -14.89 18.49 3.24
N GLN A 170 -15.51 19.67 3.15
CA GLN A 170 -15.25 20.61 2.05
C GLN A 170 -13.78 21.02 1.97
N ASN A 171 -13.16 21.32 3.13
CA ASN A 171 -11.75 21.68 3.20
C ASN A 171 -10.84 20.54 2.70
N TYR A 172 -11.11 19.30 3.08
CA TYR A 172 -10.30 18.16 2.66
C TYR A 172 -10.44 17.85 1.17
N ILE A 173 -11.65 17.92 0.61
CA ILE A 173 -11.88 17.73 -0.84
C ILE A 173 -11.09 18.76 -1.66
N VAL A 174 -11.10 20.02 -1.25
CA VAL A 174 -10.37 21.10 -1.93
C VAL A 174 -8.86 20.93 -1.77
N ARG A 175 -8.37 20.74 -0.54
CA ARG A 175 -6.93 20.63 -0.25
C ARG A 175 -6.27 19.46 -0.97
N ARG A 176 -6.96 18.32 -1.07
CA ARG A 176 -6.47 17.10 -1.74
C ARG A 176 -6.85 17.04 -3.22
N ASN A 177 -7.57 18.03 -3.74
CA ASN A 177 -8.07 18.10 -5.11
C ASN A 177 -8.80 16.82 -5.56
N ILE A 178 -9.68 16.29 -4.69
CA ILE A 178 -10.43 15.06 -4.95
C ILE A 178 -11.55 15.36 -5.97
N LYS A 179 -11.42 14.77 -7.16
CA LYS A 179 -12.40 14.90 -8.24
C LYS A 179 -12.54 13.58 -9.00
N TRP A 180 -13.76 13.29 -9.41
CA TRP A 180 -14.05 12.23 -10.38
C TRP A 180 -13.83 12.77 -11.80
N GLY A 181 -13.12 12.00 -12.63
CA GLY A 181 -12.95 12.31 -14.05
C GLY A 181 -14.22 11.97 -14.85
N GLU A 182 -14.27 12.37 -16.12
CA GLU A 182 -15.46 12.18 -16.96
C GLU A 182 -15.86 10.71 -17.10
N GLY A 183 -14.89 9.81 -17.31
CA GLY A 183 -15.15 8.37 -17.39
C GLY A 183 -15.65 7.77 -16.07
N ASP A 184 -15.14 8.25 -14.93
CA ASP A 184 -15.61 7.81 -13.61
C ASP A 184 -17.06 8.25 -13.34
N LEU A 185 -17.40 9.47 -13.76
CA LEU A 185 -18.76 10.01 -13.63
C LEU A 185 -19.76 9.17 -14.44
N ASP A 186 -19.36 8.59 -15.56
CA ASP A 186 -20.22 7.68 -16.33
C ASP A 186 -20.51 6.39 -15.58
N VAL A 187 -19.54 5.80 -14.90
CA VAL A 187 -19.76 4.64 -14.03
C VAL A 187 -20.71 4.98 -12.89
N ILE A 188 -20.52 6.13 -12.22
CA ILE A 188 -21.39 6.58 -11.12
C ILE A 188 -22.81 6.92 -11.64
N ARG A 189 -22.94 7.49 -12.84
CA ARG A 189 -24.23 7.73 -13.50
C ARG A 189 -24.96 6.42 -13.80
N GLN A 190 -24.24 5.40 -14.27
CA GLN A 190 -24.81 4.09 -14.51
C GLN A 190 -25.25 3.43 -13.20
N LEU A 191 -24.46 3.54 -12.13
CA LEU A 191 -24.82 3.08 -10.80
C LEU A 191 -26.13 3.72 -10.31
N TYR A 192 -26.25 5.04 -10.46
CA TYR A 192 -27.46 5.78 -10.12
C TYR A 192 -28.69 5.26 -10.89
N LYS A 193 -28.60 5.16 -12.22
CA LYS A 193 -29.73 4.80 -13.08
C LYS A 193 -30.14 3.34 -13.00
N THR A 194 -29.17 2.43 -12.90
CA THR A 194 -29.41 0.99 -13.04
C THR A 194 -29.60 0.29 -11.71
N VAL A 195 -28.96 0.78 -10.65
CA VAL A 195 -28.99 0.16 -9.31
C VAL A 195 -29.81 1.01 -8.34
N LEU A 196 -29.39 2.26 -8.05
CA LEU A 196 -30.05 3.07 -7.02
C LEU A 196 -31.52 3.34 -7.35
N ARG A 197 -31.83 3.70 -8.59
CA ARG A 197 -33.21 3.95 -9.05
C ARG A 197 -34.13 2.73 -9.03
N LYS A 198 -33.59 1.52 -8.96
CA LYS A 198 -34.35 0.26 -8.90
C LYS A 198 -34.36 -0.37 -7.51
N ASP A 199 -33.62 0.20 -6.56
CA ASP A 199 -33.52 -0.32 -5.20
C ASP A 199 -34.84 -0.11 -4.44
N GLU A 200 -35.33 -1.17 -3.79
CA GLU A 200 -36.61 -1.16 -3.08
C GLU A 200 -36.61 -0.17 -1.91
N ALA A 201 -35.52 -0.10 -1.15
CA ALA A 201 -35.42 0.81 0.00
C ALA A 201 -35.43 2.28 -0.45
N PHE A 202 -34.71 2.58 -1.54
CA PHE A 202 -34.70 3.92 -2.13
C PHE A 202 -36.06 4.31 -2.72
N LEU A 203 -36.75 3.40 -3.42
CA LEU A 203 -38.08 3.65 -3.97
C LEU A 203 -39.14 3.83 -2.87
N ASN A 204 -39.07 3.04 -1.80
CA ASN A 204 -39.94 3.17 -0.64
C ASN A 204 -39.72 4.51 0.06
N TYR A 205 -38.46 4.91 0.23
CA TYR A 205 -38.12 6.22 0.79
C TYR A 205 -38.69 7.36 -0.05
N ILE A 206 -38.45 7.39 -1.36
CA ILE A 206 -39.02 8.43 -2.26
C ILE A 206 -40.55 8.48 -2.23
N SER A 207 -41.20 7.35 -1.95
CA SER A 207 -42.66 7.29 -1.86
C SER A 207 -43.21 7.71 -0.50
N GLY A 208 -42.35 7.74 0.52
CA GLY A 208 -42.66 8.26 1.84
C GLY A 208 -42.76 9.80 1.80
N GLY A 209 -43.58 10.35 2.68
CA GLY A 209 -43.74 11.79 2.83
C GLY A 209 -42.60 12.40 3.62
N ALA A 210 -42.91 13.06 4.74
CA ALA A 210 -41.88 13.57 5.64
C ALA A 210 -41.15 12.43 6.35
N HIS A 211 -39.81 12.42 6.27
CA HIS A 211 -38.96 11.43 6.90
C HIS A 211 -38.43 11.87 8.26
N THR A 212 -38.29 10.90 9.16
CA THR A 212 -37.60 11.08 10.43
C THR A 212 -36.08 11.06 10.22
N TYR A 213 -35.32 11.62 11.16
CA TYR A 213 -33.85 11.60 11.08
C TYR A 213 -33.28 10.17 11.03
N GLU A 214 -33.91 9.24 11.76
CA GLU A 214 -33.51 7.83 11.77
C GLU A 214 -33.75 7.16 10.40
N GLU A 215 -34.87 7.44 9.74
CA GLU A 215 -35.14 6.96 8.37
C GLU A 215 -34.11 7.50 7.37
N ASP A 216 -33.79 8.80 7.46
CA ASP A 216 -32.76 9.43 6.64
C ASP A 216 -31.40 8.75 6.82
N HIS A 217 -31.04 8.45 8.07
CA HIS A 217 -29.79 7.79 8.45
C HIS A 217 -29.71 6.36 7.92
N GLN A 218 -30.80 5.60 8.07
CA GLN A 218 -30.90 4.22 7.61
C GLN A 218 -30.75 4.12 6.10
N LEU A 219 -31.33 5.05 5.34
CA LEU A 219 -31.16 5.09 3.90
C LEU A 219 -29.70 5.33 3.50
N ILE A 220 -29.03 6.31 4.11
CA ILE A 220 -27.62 6.61 3.80
C ILE A 220 -26.72 5.41 4.14
N LYS A 221 -26.96 4.74 5.28
CA LYS A 221 -26.29 3.48 5.63
C LYS A 221 -26.54 2.39 4.59
N HIS A 222 -27.78 2.24 4.10
CA HIS A 222 -28.15 1.26 3.08
C HIS A 222 -27.43 1.54 1.76
N ILE A 223 -27.40 2.79 1.29
CA ILE A 223 -26.73 3.18 0.05
C ILE A 223 -25.24 2.84 0.11
N PHE A 224 -24.53 3.24 1.17
CA PHE A 224 -23.11 2.89 1.28
C PHE A 224 -22.89 1.37 1.36
N LYS A 225 -23.60 0.69 2.26
CA LYS A 225 -23.34 -0.73 2.57
C LYS A 225 -23.80 -1.69 1.47
N ASN A 226 -24.97 -1.45 0.88
CA ASN A 226 -25.64 -2.40 -0.01
C ASN A 226 -25.56 -2.01 -1.48
N ILE A 227 -25.26 -0.74 -1.80
CA ILE A 227 -25.14 -0.28 -3.19
C ILE A 227 -23.68 0.01 -3.51
N ILE A 228 -23.09 1.05 -2.91
CA ILE A 228 -21.73 1.52 -3.22
C ILE A 228 -20.69 0.41 -3.01
N PHE A 229 -20.65 -0.20 -1.82
CA PHE A 229 -19.67 -1.27 -1.54
C PHE A 229 -20.00 -2.62 -2.17
N LYS A 230 -21.13 -2.81 -2.87
CA LYS A 230 -21.47 -4.11 -3.51
C LYS A 230 -21.48 -4.05 -5.03
N ASP A 231 -21.57 -2.86 -5.61
CA ASP A 231 -21.60 -2.72 -7.06
C ASP A 231 -20.27 -3.13 -7.69
N LYS A 232 -20.36 -3.97 -8.72
CA LYS A 232 -19.19 -4.54 -9.41
C LYS A 232 -18.44 -3.51 -10.23
N ASN A 233 -19.16 -2.66 -10.98
CA ASN A 233 -18.52 -1.68 -11.85
C ASN A 233 -17.77 -0.63 -11.02
N LEU A 234 -18.35 -0.23 -9.88
CA LEU A 234 -17.68 0.66 -8.95
C LEU A 234 -16.47 0.00 -8.27
N GLN A 235 -16.54 -1.30 -7.92
CA GLN A 235 -15.35 -2.01 -7.42
C GLN A 235 -14.23 -2.02 -8.47
N SER A 236 -14.54 -2.35 -9.72
CA SER A 236 -13.55 -2.33 -10.81
C SER A 236 -12.95 -0.94 -11.02
N LEU A 237 -13.75 0.12 -10.93
CA LEU A 237 -13.23 1.50 -10.99
C LEU A 237 -12.23 1.82 -9.88
N PHE A 238 -12.51 1.36 -8.65
CA PHE A 238 -11.58 1.54 -7.54
C PHE A 238 -10.33 0.65 -7.70
N GLU A 239 -10.44 -0.57 -8.22
CA GLU A 239 -9.31 -1.47 -8.50
C GLU A 239 -8.38 -0.90 -9.58
N GLU A 240 -8.92 -0.23 -10.60
CA GLU A 240 -8.13 0.46 -11.64
C GLU A 240 -7.33 1.64 -11.06
N ARG A 241 -7.89 2.33 -10.06
CA ARG A 241 -7.23 3.46 -9.38
C ARG A 241 -6.27 3.02 -8.27
N ASP A 242 -6.54 1.88 -7.65
CA ASP A 242 -5.81 1.31 -6.53
C ASP A 242 -5.67 -0.20 -6.68
N MET A 243 -4.49 -0.64 -7.10
CA MET A 243 -4.16 -2.07 -7.22
C MET A 243 -4.34 -2.83 -5.89
N ASN A 244 -4.30 -2.13 -4.75
CA ASN A 244 -4.48 -2.72 -3.42
C ASN A 244 -5.90 -2.49 -2.87
N TRP A 245 -6.89 -2.26 -3.76
CA TRP A 245 -8.24 -1.91 -3.36
C TRP A 245 -8.89 -2.94 -2.44
N GLU A 246 -8.72 -4.24 -2.67
CA GLU A 246 -9.38 -5.27 -1.85
C GLU A 246 -9.00 -5.16 -0.35
N GLU A 247 -7.75 -4.81 -0.07
CA GLU A 247 -7.25 -4.56 1.29
C GLU A 247 -7.74 -3.20 1.83
N ASN A 248 -7.63 -2.16 1.00
CA ASN A 248 -7.93 -0.79 1.39
C ASN A 248 -9.45 -0.55 1.54
N ARG A 249 -10.29 -1.28 0.79
CA ARG A 249 -11.75 -1.23 0.81
C ARG A 249 -12.30 -1.52 2.19
N VAL A 250 -11.70 -2.45 2.93
CA VAL A 250 -12.12 -2.76 4.31
C VAL A 250 -11.92 -1.54 5.22
N ILE A 251 -10.82 -0.82 5.05
CA ILE A 251 -10.50 0.39 5.81
C ILE A 251 -11.45 1.53 5.42
N VAL A 252 -11.61 1.77 4.12
CA VAL A 252 -12.50 2.80 3.57
C VAL A 252 -13.95 2.56 4.03
N LYS A 253 -14.44 1.33 3.90
CA LYS A 253 -15.78 0.93 4.39
C LYS A 253 -15.94 1.19 5.88
N ASN A 254 -14.94 0.87 6.69
CA ASN A 254 -14.99 1.14 8.12
C ASN A 254 -15.00 2.63 8.44
N LEU A 255 -14.23 3.45 7.71
CA LEU A 255 -14.23 4.90 7.87
C LEU A 255 -15.59 5.49 7.48
N VAL A 256 -16.10 5.18 6.29
CA VAL A 256 -17.42 5.63 5.82
C VAL A 256 -18.51 5.26 6.83
N ASN A 257 -18.55 4.00 7.27
CA ASN A 257 -19.57 3.56 8.23
C ASN A 257 -19.49 4.29 9.58
N LYS A 258 -18.27 4.60 10.07
CA LYS A 258 -18.10 5.35 11.31
C LYS A 258 -18.48 6.82 11.11
N THR A 259 -18.11 7.44 9.99
CA THR A 259 -18.47 8.82 9.66
C THR A 259 -19.98 9.00 9.56
N VAL A 260 -20.66 8.09 8.83
CA VAL A 260 -22.12 8.11 8.76
C VAL A 260 -22.72 7.95 10.16
N LYS A 261 -22.19 7.08 11.02
CA LYS A 261 -22.66 6.97 12.41
C LYS A 261 -22.44 8.22 13.26
N LEU A 262 -21.36 8.98 13.03
CA LEU A 262 -21.06 10.22 13.75
C LEU A 262 -21.90 11.41 13.28
N LEU A 263 -22.48 11.33 12.07
CA LEU A 263 -23.52 12.24 11.63
C LEU A 263 -24.83 11.85 12.31
N ASP A 264 -24.96 12.21 13.58
CA ASP A 264 -26.18 12.07 14.38
C ASP A 264 -26.98 13.40 14.43
N GLU A 265 -28.14 13.38 15.07
CA GLU A 265 -29.03 14.55 15.10
C GLU A 265 -28.41 15.76 15.80
N GLU A 266 -27.52 15.53 16.78
CA GLU A 266 -26.83 16.57 17.55
C GLU A 266 -25.56 17.11 16.87
N SER A 267 -25.00 16.37 15.91
CA SER A 267 -23.78 16.77 15.21
C SER A 267 -23.92 18.10 14.46
N ASP A 268 -22.88 18.93 14.54
CA ASP A 268 -22.82 20.24 13.89
C ASP A 268 -21.97 20.23 12.61
N GLU A 269 -21.94 21.36 11.90
CA GLU A 269 -21.15 21.55 10.67
C GLU A 269 -19.63 21.54 10.91
N ASN A 270 -19.18 21.59 12.17
CA ASN A 270 -17.77 21.61 12.55
C ASN A 270 -17.27 20.21 12.96
N LEU A 271 -18.10 19.17 12.85
CA LEU A 271 -17.70 17.79 13.07
C LEU A 271 -16.42 17.46 12.27
N MET A 272 -15.36 17.11 12.98
CA MET A 272 -14.10 16.70 12.38
C MET A 272 -14.26 15.34 11.71
N LEU A 273 -13.83 15.21 10.46
CA LEU A 273 -13.79 13.91 9.80
C LEU A 273 -12.78 12.99 10.49
N LEU A 274 -13.06 11.70 10.45
CA LEU A 274 -12.17 10.67 10.99
C LEU A 274 -10.83 10.66 10.26
N ASP A 275 -9.76 10.61 11.04
CA ASP A 275 -8.42 10.34 10.52
C ASP A 275 -8.19 8.85 10.22
N LEU A 276 -7.20 8.56 9.39
CA LEU A 276 -6.78 7.19 9.11
C LEU A 276 -6.36 6.47 10.39
N SER A 277 -5.55 7.12 11.22
CA SER A 277 -5.10 6.63 12.53
C SER A 277 -5.42 7.65 13.61
N SER A 278 -5.65 7.16 14.83
CA SER A 278 -5.76 8.00 16.03
C SER A 278 -4.45 8.72 16.38
N ASN A 279 -3.31 8.16 15.99
CA ASN A 279 -2.01 8.80 16.13
C ASN A 279 -1.16 8.52 14.89
N TRP A 280 -1.43 9.28 13.82
CA TRP A 280 -0.72 9.10 12.56
C TRP A 280 0.76 9.43 12.67
N GLU A 281 1.17 10.36 13.53
CA GLU A 281 2.58 10.71 13.69
C GLU A 281 3.39 9.52 14.22
N ASP A 282 2.93 8.87 15.29
CA ASP A 282 3.58 7.67 15.83
C ASP A 282 3.54 6.49 14.85
N ASP A 283 2.39 6.28 14.19
CA ASP A 283 2.23 5.17 13.26
C ASP A 283 3.07 5.37 11.99
N ARG A 284 3.21 6.62 11.52
CA ARG A 284 4.11 6.98 10.42
C ARG A 284 5.56 6.78 10.81
N ALA A 285 5.97 7.21 12.00
CA ALA A 285 7.33 6.99 12.49
C ALA A 285 7.66 5.49 12.58
N PHE A 286 6.75 4.69 13.15
CA PHE A 286 6.88 3.22 13.16
C PHE A 286 7.05 2.65 11.75
N PHE A 287 6.26 3.14 10.80
CA PHE A 287 6.24 2.65 9.43
C PHE A 287 7.51 2.97 8.64
N GLU A 288 7.97 4.22 8.72
CA GLU A 288 9.22 4.67 8.10
C GLU A 288 10.43 3.97 8.72
N GLU A 289 10.47 3.87 10.06
CA GLU A 289 11.57 3.22 10.78
C GLU A 289 11.64 1.72 10.47
N LEU A 290 10.51 1.02 10.41
CA LEU A 290 10.47 -0.40 10.05
C LEU A 290 11.03 -0.64 8.64
N TYR A 291 10.64 0.19 7.67
CA TYR A 291 11.14 0.09 6.30
C TYR A 291 12.65 0.35 6.22
N HIS A 292 13.10 1.50 6.74
CA HIS A 292 14.51 1.89 6.68
C HIS A 292 15.41 0.89 7.39
N LYS A 293 15.04 0.49 8.62
CA LYS A 293 15.88 -0.39 9.43
C LYS A 293 15.90 -1.82 8.95
N THR A 294 14.83 -2.30 8.32
CA THR A 294 14.84 -3.64 7.72
C THR A 294 15.83 -3.71 6.56
N LEU A 295 15.90 -2.65 5.74
CA LEU A 295 16.82 -2.59 4.60
C LEU A 295 18.27 -2.29 5.02
N GLU A 296 18.49 -1.43 6.02
CA GLU A 296 19.83 -1.15 6.55
C GLU A 296 20.49 -2.42 7.13
N GLU A 297 19.73 -3.25 7.83
CA GLU A 297 20.20 -4.46 8.50
C GLU A 297 19.91 -5.75 7.70
N ASP A 298 19.60 -5.62 6.40
CA ASP A 298 19.14 -6.74 5.56
C ASP A 298 20.13 -7.92 5.58
N THR A 299 21.43 -7.63 5.44
CA THR A 299 22.51 -8.63 5.44
C THR A 299 22.69 -9.29 6.81
N HIS A 300 22.54 -8.53 7.89
CA HIS A 300 22.61 -9.04 9.25
C HIS A 300 21.44 -10.01 9.53
N TYR A 301 20.22 -9.62 9.18
CA TYR A 301 19.05 -10.47 9.35
C TYR A 301 19.09 -11.71 8.44
N GLU A 302 19.55 -11.59 7.18
CA GLU A 302 19.72 -12.75 6.30
C GLU A 302 20.69 -13.76 6.94
N ALA A 303 21.83 -13.32 7.49
CA ALA A 303 22.79 -14.20 8.13
C ALA A 303 22.21 -14.93 9.37
N LEU A 304 21.48 -14.20 10.22
CA LEU A 304 20.78 -14.78 11.38
C LEU A 304 19.71 -15.80 10.96
N ILE A 305 18.94 -15.48 9.92
CA ILE A 305 17.91 -16.36 9.38
C ILE A 305 18.55 -17.65 8.83
N MET A 306 19.62 -17.51 8.04
CA MET A 306 20.30 -18.65 7.40
C MET A 306 20.92 -19.62 8.40
N SER A 307 21.47 -19.14 9.52
CA SER A 307 22.00 -20.03 10.57
C SER A 307 20.93 -20.90 11.23
N HIS A 308 19.65 -20.51 11.13
CA HIS A 308 18.51 -21.19 11.76
C HIS A 308 17.65 -22.04 10.81
N ILE A 309 17.94 -21.96 9.50
CA ILE A 309 17.19 -22.66 8.44
C ILE A 309 17.90 -23.96 7.99
N GLN A 310 19.00 -24.38 8.61
CA GLN A 310 19.79 -25.56 8.17
C GLN A 310 19.01 -26.86 7.90
N ASN A 311 17.86 -27.07 8.56
CA ASN A 311 16.99 -28.26 8.35
C ASN A 311 15.91 -28.05 7.28
N TRP A 312 15.84 -26.88 6.67
CA TRP A 312 14.89 -26.50 5.65
C TRP A 312 15.63 -26.31 4.33
N ASP A 313 14.96 -26.62 3.23
CA ASP A 313 15.50 -26.44 1.90
C ASP A 313 15.63 -24.93 1.60
N VAL A 314 16.81 -24.37 1.90
CA VAL A 314 17.14 -22.94 1.85
C VAL A 314 16.86 -22.35 0.47
N GLU A 315 17.11 -23.13 -0.59
CA GLU A 315 16.90 -22.73 -1.99
C GLU A 315 15.40 -22.62 -2.34
N ARG A 316 14.51 -23.17 -1.51
CA ARG A 316 13.05 -23.13 -1.72
C ARG A 316 12.31 -22.11 -0.87
N VAL A 317 13.01 -21.32 -0.05
CA VAL A 317 12.36 -20.30 0.77
C VAL A 317 11.93 -19.16 -0.14
N ALA A 318 10.62 -18.92 -0.21
CA ALA A 318 10.06 -17.83 -1.00
C ALA A 318 10.63 -16.48 -0.54
N LEU A 319 10.89 -15.58 -1.48
CA LEU A 319 11.40 -14.23 -1.17
C LEU A 319 10.52 -13.51 -0.15
N ILE A 320 9.19 -13.66 -0.28
CA ILE A 320 8.20 -13.10 0.66
C ILE A 320 8.42 -13.63 2.09
N ASP A 321 8.73 -14.93 2.26
CA ASP A 321 8.97 -15.50 3.59
C ASP A 321 10.25 -14.93 4.22
N LYS A 322 11.31 -14.72 3.42
CA LYS A 322 12.53 -14.07 3.89
C LYS A 322 12.24 -12.64 4.35
N ILE A 323 11.50 -11.86 3.56
CA ILE A 323 11.14 -10.48 3.92
C ILE A 323 10.32 -10.45 5.22
N ILE A 324 9.32 -11.34 5.35
CA ILE A 324 8.51 -11.45 6.57
C ILE A 324 9.38 -11.75 7.78
N LEU A 325 10.33 -12.69 7.67
CA LEU A 325 11.26 -13.01 8.75
C LEU A 325 12.16 -11.81 9.11
N LYS A 326 12.75 -11.13 8.10
CA LYS A 326 13.60 -9.95 8.30
C LYS A 326 12.85 -8.82 9.01
N MET A 327 11.64 -8.52 8.55
CA MET A 327 10.80 -7.49 9.17
C MET A 327 10.40 -7.85 10.61
N ALA A 328 10.10 -9.12 10.87
CA ALA A 328 9.80 -9.58 12.22
C ALA A 328 11.00 -9.43 13.16
N LEU A 329 12.20 -9.80 12.71
CA LEU A 329 13.44 -9.61 13.47
C LEU A 329 13.72 -8.13 13.71
N CYS A 330 13.61 -7.30 12.67
CA CYS A 330 13.73 -5.86 12.78
C CYS A 330 12.77 -5.29 13.82
N GLU A 331 11.50 -5.73 13.77
CA GLU A 331 10.50 -5.22 14.70
C GLU A 331 10.78 -5.67 16.14
N MET A 332 11.21 -6.92 16.32
CA MET A 332 11.59 -7.46 17.62
C MET A 332 12.80 -6.74 18.21
N HIS A 333 13.79 -6.41 17.38
CA HIS A 333 15.03 -5.76 17.80
C HIS A 333 14.82 -4.29 18.19
N ILE A 334 14.07 -3.54 17.38
CA ILE A 334 14.05 -2.06 17.45
C ILE A 334 12.88 -1.56 18.29
N PHE A 335 11.68 -2.12 18.12
CA PHE A 335 10.49 -1.62 18.81
C PHE A 335 10.31 -2.31 20.16
N ARG A 336 10.97 -1.76 21.17
CA ARG A 336 10.95 -2.29 22.55
C ARG A 336 9.56 -2.29 23.19
N SER A 337 8.67 -1.40 22.75
CA SER A 337 7.30 -1.28 23.27
C SER A 337 6.34 -2.36 22.75
N ILE A 338 6.72 -3.12 21.72
CA ILE A 338 5.90 -4.17 21.12
C ILE A 338 6.36 -5.54 21.68
N PRO A 339 5.47 -6.32 22.34
CA PRO A 339 5.83 -7.64 22.84
C PRO A 339 6.24 -8.59 21.70
N VAL A 340 7.27 -9.41 21.93
CA VAL A 340 7.76 -10.42 20.98
C VAL A 340 6.64 -11.30 20.41
N LYS A 341 5.79 -11.85 21.28
CA LYS A 341 4.66 -12.70 20.87
C LYS A 341 3.66 -11.98 19.96
N VAL A 342 3.44 -10.67 20.18
CA VAL A 342 2.55 -9.88 19.32
C VAL A 342 3.17 -9.73 17.94
N THR A 343 4.46 -9.37 17.87
CA THR A 343 5.19 -9.28 16.60
C THR A 343 5.12 -10.61 15.83
N ILE A 344 5.44 -11.75 16.46
CA ILE A 344 5.38 -13.07 15.83
C ILE A 344 3.98 -13.35 15.26
N ASN A 345 2.93 -13.16 16.08
CA ASN A 345 1.55 -13.39 15.64
C ASN A 345 1.16 -12.53 14.43
N GLU A 346 1.54 -11.24 14.42
CA GLU A 346 1.22 -10.34 13.31
C GLU A 346 1.86 -10.79 11.99
N TYR A 347 3.13 -11.18 12.00
CA TYR A 347 3.83 -11.66 10.81
C TYR A 347 3.35 -13.04 10.34
N ILE A 348 2.87 -13.88 11.25
CA ILE A 348 2.18 -15.14 10.90
C ILE A 348 0.85 -14.88 10.19
N GLU A 349 0.06 -13.88 10.63
CA GLU A 349 -1.17 -13.53 9.91
C GLU A 349 -0.87 -12.98 8.52
N ILE A 350 0.21 -12.20 8.37
CA ILE A 350 0.65 -11.70 7.06
C ILE A 350 1.06 -12.87 6.14
N SER A 351 1.79 -13.85 6.65
CA SER A 351 2.24 -14.98 5.83
C SER A 351 1.10 -15.82 5.25
N LYS A 352 -0.05 -15.89 5.95
CA LYS A 352 -1.24 -16.59 5.45
C LYS A 352 -1.87 -15.89 4.25
N LEU A 353 -1.70 -14.58 4.13
CA LEU A 353 -2.29 -13.78 3.06
C LEU A 353 -1.42 -13.75 1.80
N TYR A 354 -0.10 -13.70 1.96
CA TYR A 354 0.84 -13.43 0.85
C TYR A 354 1.76 -14.60 0.49
N SER A 355 1.77 -15.68 1.27
CA SER A 355 2.70 -16.79 1.08
C SER A 355 2.01 -18.15 0.96
N THR A 356 2.80 -19.22 0.93
CA THR A 356 2.29 -20.57 0.72
C THR A 356 1.59 -21.12 1.98
N PRO A 357 0.69 -22.12 1.85
CA PRO A 357 0.05 -22.76 3.00
C PRO A 357 1.04 -23.33 4.04
N LYS A 358 2.26 -23.70 3.63
CA LYS A 358 3.31 -24.23 4.51
C LYS A 358 4.08 -23.11 5.24
N SER A 359 4.08 -21.89 4.71
CA SER A 359 4.88 -20.77 5.23
C SER A 359 4.50 -20.37 6.64
N LYS A 360 3.23 -20.55 7.04
CA LYS A 360 2.77 -20.33 8.43
C LYS A 360 3.61 -21.10 9.45
N GLN A 361 3.78 -22.41 9.24
CA GLN A 361 4.48 -23.28 10.19
C GLN A 361 5.98 -23.00 10.18
N PHE A 362 6.51 -22.75 8.99
CA PHE A 362 7.90 -22.38 8.79
C PHE A 362 8.26 -21.07 9.52
N ILE A 363 7.53 -19.98 9.26
CA ILE A 363 7.77 -18.66 9.87
C ILE A 363 7.63 -18.74 11.38
N ASN A 364 6.57 -19.39 11.90
CA ASN A 364 6.42 -19.56 13.34
C ASN A 364 7.62 -20.30 13.95
N GLY A 365 8.02 -21.44 13.37
CA GLY A 365 9.11 -22.25 13.91
C GLY A 365 10.48 -21.56 13.87
N VAL A 366 10.74 -20.74 12.86
CA VAL A 366 11.99 -19.96 12.75
C VAL A 366 11.98 -18.78 13.72
N LEU A 367 10.89 -18.01 13.75
CA LEU A 367 10.78 -16.85 14.63
C LEU A 367 10.79 -17.22 16.11
N ASP A 368 10.14 -18.32 16.52
CA ASP A 368 10.15 -18.75 17.92
C ASP A 368 11.58 -19.08 18.40
N LYS A 369 12.37 -19.78 17.59
CA LYS A 369 13.76 -20.12 17.92
C LYS A 369 14.65 -18.88 17.98
N LEU A 370 14.58 -18.03 16.96
CA LEU A 370 15.35 -16.79 16.91
C LEU A 370 14.98 -15.85 18.05
N ALA A 371 13.69 -15.71 18.34
CA ALA A 371 13.22 -14.87 19.44
C ALA A 371 13.72 -15.37 20.79
N GLN A 372 13.73 -16.68 21.02
CA GLN A 372 14.27 -17.26 22.24
C GLN A 372 15.77 -16.97 22.38
N GLU A 373 16.58 -17.31 21.38
CA GLU A 373 18.04 -17.11 21.41
C GLU A 373 18.42 -15.64 21.58
N LEU A 374 17.79 -14.75 20.81
CA LEU A 374 18.08 -13.31 20.84
C LEU A 374 17.61 -12.64 22.14
N THR A 375 16.61 -13.20 22.82
CA THR A 375 16.19 -12.74 24.16
C THR A 375 17.16 -13.23 25.22
N GLU A 376 17.58 -14.50 25.16
CA GLU A 376 18.56 -15.09 26.09
C GLU A 376 19.93 -14.39 26.03
N ASN A 377 20.39 -14.02 24.84
CA ASN A 377 21.63 -13.27 24.64
C ASN A 377 21.50 -11.77 24.93
N GLY A 378 20.30 -11.29 25.29
CA GLY A 378 20.04 -9.90 25.66
C GLY A 378 20.06 -8.90 24.50
N THR A 379 20.04 -9.39 23.25
CA THR A 379 19.95 -8.59 22.02
C THR A 379 18.56 -7.99 21.86
N ILE A 380 17.51 -8.79 22.11
CA ILE A 380 16.13 -8.30 22.19
C ILE A 380 15.85 -7.87 23.62
N ARG A 381 15.51 -6.60 23.81
CA ARG A 381 15.08 -6.05 25.10
C ARG A 381 13.74 -5.35 24.93
N LYS A 382 12.70 -5.87 25.58
CA LYS A 382 11.37 -5.25 25.58
C LYS A 382 11.21 -4.36 26.81
N SER A 383 10.49 -3.26 26.63
CA SER A 383 10.24 -2.26 27.66
C SER A 383 8.87 -1.61 27.42
N GLY A 384 7.99 -1.65 28.41
CA GLY A 384 6.64 -1.08 28.32
C GLY A 384 5.77 -1.44 29.53
N ARG A 385 4.56 -0.88 29.64
CA ARG A 385 3.62 -1.22 30.72
C ARG A 385 3.29 -2.71 30.66
N GLY A 386 3.69 -3.45 31.70
CA GLY A 386 3.47 -4.91 31.80
C GLY A 386 4.52 -5.79 31.10
N LEU A 387 5.59 -5.20 30.55
CA LEU A 387 6.65 -5.90 29.79
C LEU A 387 8.02 -5.78 30.46
N ILE A 388 8.07 -5.85 31.80
CA ILE A 388 9.36 -5.85 32.50
C ILE A 388 9.97 -7.26 32.38
N ASP A 389 10.54 -7.55 31.21
CA ASP A 389 11.59 -8.54 31.03
C ASP A 389 12.91 -7.89 31.47
N ASN A 390 13.05 -7.71 32.78
CA ASN A 390 14.31 -7.43 33.47
C ASN A 390 14.06 -7.63 34.98
N LYS A 391 14.21 -8.87 35.42
CA LYS A 391 14.68 -9.18 36.77
C LYS A 391 15.89 -10.07 36.67
#